data_AF-A0A349YP45-F1
#
_entry.id   AF-A0A349YP45-F1
#
_cell.length_a   1.000
_cell.length_b   1.000
_cell.length_c   1.000
_cell.angle_alpha   90.00
_cell.angle_beta   90.00
_cell.angle_gamma   90.00
#
_symmetry.space_group_name_H-M   'P 1'
#
loop_
_entity.id
_entity.type
_entity.pdbx_description
1 polymer ?
#
loop_
_entity_poly.entity_id
_entity_poly.type
_entity_poly.pdbx_seq_one_letter_code
_entity_poly.pdbx_strand_id
1 'polypeptide(L)'
;IPKTDYGSEKYKPFFGILFETENLYYITQVSHPQKRHKNLKQQKDFFKIFDPYDTTRLIAVVNLNYMFPIPKECTSAFVKKNIDTYRTFKSEQAKSQYINLLNKELKVINKMDLGNKAYELYQIKYSDPDDTVSKRCIDFKKMEKLAKQYNKSQFQE
;
A
#
# COMPACT_ATOMS: atom_id res chain seq x y z
N ILE A 1 9.45 7.42 -2.63
CA ILE A 1 8.76 6.57 -1.64
C ILE A 1 7.86 7.48 -0.80
N PRO A 2 6.58 7.14 -0.57
CA PRO A 2 5.67 7.97 0.23
C PRO A 2 6.20 8.20 1.64
N LYS A 3 6.09 9.44 2.15
CA LYS A 3 6.45 9.78 3.54
C LYS A 3 5.54 9.00 4.51
N THR A 4 6.13 8.33 5.49
CA THR A 4 5.40 7.47 6.45
C THR A 4 5.28 8.05 7.86
N ASP A 5 6.10 9.04 8.21
CA ASP A 5 6.00 9.73 9.49
C ASP A 5 4.86 10.78 9.47
N TYR A 6 3.80 10.45 10.20
CA TYR A 6 2.59 11.26 10.35
C TYR A 6 2.28 11.57 11.83
N GLY A 7 3.21 11.31 12.76
CA GLY A 7 3.03 11.43 14.20
C GLY A 7 2.36 10.21 14.86
N SER A 8 2.30 10.21 16.20
CA SER A 8 1.89 9.06 17.04
C SER A 8 0.41 8.68 16.91
N GLU A 9 -0.46 9.61 16.50
CA GLU A 9 -1.90 9.34 16.32
C GLU A 9 -2.24 8.68 14.98
N LYS A 10 -1.29 8.69 14.02
CA LYS A 10 -1.52 8.27 12.63
C LYS A 10 -0.62 7.10 12.29
N TYR A 11 -1.13 5.89 12.53
CA TYR A 11 -0.58 4.71 11.90
C TYR A 11 -1.25 4.50 10.55
N LYS A 12 -0.44 4.43 9.49
CA LYS A 12 -0.89 4.05 8.16
C LYS A 12 -0.77 2.54 8.04
N PRO A 13 -1.88 1.79 8.12
CA PRO A 13 -1.84 0.35 8.15
C PRO A 13 -1.67 -0.18 6.72
N PHE A 14 -0.63 -1.00 6.59
CA PHE A 14 -0.35 -2.02 5.59
C PHE A 14 -0.06 -1.56 4.17
N PHE A 15 1.25 -1.52 3.96
CA PHE A 15 1.85 -2.17 2.81
C PHE A 15 1.31 -3.60 2.64
N GLY A 16 0.39 -3.78 1.69
CA GLY A 16 -0.01 -5.12 1.28
C GLY A 16 1.08 -5.74 0.42
N ILE A 17 1.46 -6.99 0.71
CA ILE A 17 2.32 -7.77 -0.20
C ILE A 17 1.51 -7.98 -1.48
N LEU A 18 2.06 -7.52 -2.60
CA LEU A 18 1.46 -7.62 -3.92
C LEU A 18 1.91 -8.90 -4.62
N PHE A 19 3.23 -9.04 -4.75
CA PHE A 19 3.90 -10.21 -5.28
C PHE A 19 5.30 -10.27 -4.68
N GLU A 20 5.99 -11.39 -4.90
CA GLU A 20 7.37 -11.56 -4.46
C GLU A 20 8.30 -11.78 -5.64
N THR A 21 9.54 -11.38 -5.45
CA THR A 21 10.67 -11.93 -6.18
C THR A 21 11.51 -12.75 -5.20
N GLU A 22 12.67 -13.24 -5.61
CA GLU A 22 13.54 -14.13 -4.82
C GLU A 22 13.62 -13.72 -3.33
N ASN A 23 14.23 -12.57 -3.02
CA ASN A 23 14.44 -12.08 -1.65
C ASN A 23 13.69 -10.78 -1.34
N LEU A 24 12.75 -10.37 -2.18
CA LEU A 24 12.02 -9.10 -2.02
C LEU A 24 10.51 -9.33 -2.04
N TYR A 25 9.80 -8.59 -1.20
CA TYR A 25 8.35 -8.38 -1.35
C TYR A 25 8.09 -7.05 -2.03
N TYR A 26 7.27 -7.07 -3.08
CA TYR A 26 6.68 -5.85 -3.61
C TYR A 26 5.49 -5.44 -2.77
N ILE A 27 5.50 -4.18 -2.35
CA ILE A 27 4.47 -3.63 -1.49
C ILE A 27 3.91 -2.33 -2.05
N THR A 28 2.65 -2.03 -1.69
CA THR A 28 2.01 -0.73 -1.98
C THR A 28 1.23 -0.21 -0.79
N GLN A 29 1.06 1.10 -0.74
CA GLN A 29 0.33 1.79 0.31
C GLN A 29 -1.19 1.83 0.03
N VAL A 30 -1.97 1.45 1.03
CA VAL A 30 -3.38 1.84 1.15
C VAL A 30 -3.44 3.26 1.74
N SER A 31 -4.11 4.18 1.06
CA SER A 31 -4.15 5.60 1.44
C SER A 31 -5.58 6.11 1.63
N HIS A 32 -5.74 7.05 2.55
CA HIS A 32 -7.03 7.71 2.76
C HIS A 32 -7.48 8.48 1.51
N PRO A 33 -8.80 8.58 1.26
CA PRO A 33 -9.35 9.38 0.19
C PRO A 33 -9.03 10.87 0.39
N GLN A 34 -8.67 11.55 -0.69
CA GLN A 34 -8.43 13.00 -0.73
C GLN A 34 -9.37 13.62 -1.75
N LYS A 35 -9.61 14.94 -1.67
CA LYS A 35 -10.51 15.66 -2.60
C LYS A 35 -10.19 15.34 -4.07
N ARG A 36 -8.90 15.30 -4.43
CA ARG A 36 -8.44 14.95 -5.79
C ARG A 36 -8.89 13.57 -6.26
N HIS A 37 -9.01 12.59 -5.36
CA HIS A 37 -9.38 11.21 -5.71
C HIS A 37 -10.85 11.09 -6.15
N LYS A 38 -11.71 12.07 -5.86
CA LYS A 38 -13.09 12.06 -6.36
C LYS A 38 -13.12 12.06 -7.89
N ASN A 39 -12.28 12.89 -8.50
CA ASN A 39 -12.26 13.11 -9.95
C ASN A 39 -11.34 12.15 -10.71
N LEU A 40 -10.38 11.51 -10.03
CA LEU A 40 -9.50 10.52 -10.67
C LEU A 40 -10.30 9.28 -11.09
N LYS A 41 -10.13 8.82 -12.32
CA LYS A 41 -10.69 7.54 -12.78
C LYS A 41 -9.81 6.39 -12.30
N GLN A 42 -10.41 5.20 -12.16
CA GLN A 42 -9.64 3.98 -11.93
C GLN A 42 -8.79 3.67 -13.17
N GLN A 43 -7.56 3.23 -12.95
CA GLN A 43 -6.55 2.95 -13.97
C GLN A 43 -5.76 1.71 -13.56
N LYS A 44 -4.93 1.15 -14.47
CA LYS A 44 -4.07 -0.01 -14.17
C LYS A 44 -3.14 0.22 -12.98
N ASP A 45 -2.79 1.47 -12.69
CA ASP A 45 -1.91 1.87 -11.60
C ASP A 45 -2.61 2.53 -10.40
N PHE A 46 -3.93 2.74 -10.47
CA PHE A 46 -4.68 3.46 -9.44
C PHE A 46 -6.06 2.84 -9.20
N PHE A 47 -6.30 2.43 -7.96
CA PHE A 47 -7.51 1.72 -7.55
C PHE A 47 -8.25 2.47 -6.46
N LYS A 48 -9.57 2.53 -6.59
CA LYS A 48 -10.47 3.05 -5.55
C LYS A 48 -11.06 1.90 -4.76
N ILE A 49 -11.18 2.09 -3.45
CA ILE A 49 -11.81 1.15 -2.53
C ILE A 49 -13.04 1.83 -1.94
N PHE A 50 -14.22 1.34 -2.30
CA PHE A 50 -15.51 1.82 -1.79
C PHE A 50 -15.98 0.95 -0.62
N ASP A 51 -16.85 1.49 0.23
CA ASP A 51 -17.43 0.73 1.34
C ASP A 51 -18.20 -0.47 0.79
N PRO A 52 -17.94 -1.71 1.27
CA PRO A 52 -18.62 -2.90 0.77
C PRO A 52 -20.14 -2.91 1.00
N TYR A 53 -20.65 -1.99 1.83
CA TYR A 53 -22.08 -1.84 2.11
C TYR A 53 -22.65 -0.51 1.57
N ASP A 54 -21.81 0.39 1.05
CA ASP A 54 -22.21 1.66 0.43
C ASP A 54 -21.21 2.00 -0.68
N THR A 55 -21.59 1.66 -1.92
CA THR A 55 -20.73 1.82 -3.09
C THR A 55 -20.49 3.29 -3.47
N THR A 56 -21.19 4.25 -2.86
CA THR A 56 -20.97 5.68 -3.09
C THR A 56 -19.85 6.24 -2.20
N ARG A 57 -19.57 5.56 -1.08
CA ARG A 57 -18.59 5.99 -0.09
C ARG A 57 -17.20 5.47 -0.42
N LEU A 58 -16.35 6.34 -0.96
CA LEU A 58 -14.92 6.07 -1.12
C LEU A 58 -14.25 6.02 0.26
N ILE A 59 -13.66 4.88 0.63
CA ILE A 59 -13.05 4.67 1.96
C ILE A 59 -11.52 4.58 1.89
N ALA A 60 -10.94 4.15 0.77
CA ALA A 60 -9.49 4.13 0.54
C ALA A 60 -9.12 4.18 -0.95
N VAL A 61 -7.83 4.38 -1.22
CA VAL A 61 -7.24 4.26 -2.56
C VAL A 61 -5.91 3.51 -2.50
N VAL A 62 -5.55 2.82 -3.58
CA VAL A 62 -4.27 2.12 -3.74
C VAL A 62 -3.56 2.64 -4.98
N ASN A 63 -2.27 2.94 -4.85
CA ASN A 63 -1.43 3.44 -5.93
C ASN A 63 -0.35 2.41 -6.26
N LEU A 64 -0.52 1.65 -7.34
CA LEU A 64 0.48 0.66 -7.77
C LEU A 64 1.66 1.32 -8.50
N ASN A 65 1.51 2.51 -9.09
CA ASN A 65 2.63 3.22 -9.72
C ASN A 65 3.75 3.60 -8.72
N TYR A 66 3.45 3.62 -7.42
CA TYR A 66 4.41 3.86 -6.34
C TYR A 66 4.74 2.60 -5.54
N MET A 67 4.39 1.40 -6.04
CA MET A 67 4.81 0.16 -5.39
C MET A 67 6.33 0.03 -5.40
N PHE A 68 6.90 -0.56 -4.37
CA PHE A 68 8.35 -0.72 -4.25
C PHE A 68 8.70 -2.03 -3.55
N PRO A 69 9.89 -2.60 -3.84
CA PRO A 69 10.40 -3.78 -3.18
C PRO A 69 10.96 -3.45 -1.79
N ILE A 70 10.82 -4.40 -0.88
CA ILE A 70 11.52 -4.43 0.41
C ILE A 70 12.13 -5.82 0.64
N PRO A 71 13.26 -5.92 1.37
CA PRO A 71 13.76 -7.21 1.84
C PRO A 71 12.72 -7.92 2.70
N LYS A 72 12.57 -9.24 2.53
CA LYS A 72 11.54 -10.03 3.25
C LYS A 72 11.72 -9.93 4.77
N GLU A 73 12.96 -9.84 5.25
CA GLU A 73 13.35 -9.67 6.66
C GLU A 73 12.98 -8.30 7.26
N CYS A 74 12.57 -7.34 6.43
CA CYS A 74 12.04 -6.06 6.87
C CYS A 74 10.53 -6.09 7.11
N THR A 75 9.88 -7.24 6.95
CA THR A 75 8.44 -7.40 7.22
C THR A 75 8.16 -7.95 8.61
N SER A 76 7.02 -7.53 9.15
CA SER A 76 6.41 -8.09 10.36
C SER A 76 4.93 -8.25 10.11
N ALA A 77 4.35 -9.39 10.50
CA ALA A 77 2.93 -9.62 10.34
C ALA A 77 2.11 -8.63 11.17
N PHE A 78 1.04 -8.11 10.57
CA PHE A 78 0.07 -7.34 11.33
C PHE A 78 -0.69 -8.24 12.28
N VAL A 79 -0.64 -7.94 13.57
CA VAL A 79 -1.46 -8.62 14.56
C VAL A 79 -2.51 -7.66 15.09
N LYS A 80 -3.77 -7.84 14.66
CA LYS A 80 -4.90 -6.98 15.01
C LYS A 80 -5.11 -6.79 16.52
N LYS A 81 -4.80 -7.81 17.34
CA LYS A 81 -4.90 -7.72 18.80
C LYS A 81 -3.89 -6.73 19.41
N ASN A 82 -2.79 -6.46 18.70
CA ASN A 82 -1.74 -5.53 19.11
C ASN A 82 -1.97 -4.13 18.51
N ILE A 83 -3.20 -3.77 18.11
CA ILE A 83 -3.42 -2.53 17.36
C ILE A 83 -2.95 -1.27 18.10
N ASP A 84 -2.98 -1.30 19.43
CA ASP A 84 -2.53 -0.22 20.31
C ASP A 84 -1.00 -0.04 20.33
N THR A 85 -0.23 -1.06 19.90
CA THR A 85 1.23 -0.94 19.77
C THR A 85 1.64 -0.19 18.50
N TYR A 86 0.71 -0.04 17.56
CA TYR A 86 0.98 0.61 16.27
C TYR A 86 0.52 2.07 16.25
N ARG A 87 -0.52 2.42 17.02
CA ARG A 87 -1.01 3.80 17.20
C ARG A 87 -1.73 3.99 18.51
N THR A 88 -1.76 5.25 18.95
CA THR A 88 -2.65 5.70 20.01
C THR A 88 -4.06 5.98 19.47
N PHE A 89 -5.07 5.69 20.29
CA PHE A 89 -6.48 6.03 20.03
C PHE A 89 -7.00 6.99 21.09
N LYS A 90 -7.89 7.91 20.69
CA LYS A 90 -8.51 8.88 21.59
C LYS A 90 -9.58 8.26 22.51
N SER A 91 -10.14 7.13 22.10
CA SER A 91 -11.14 6.36 22.86
C SER A 91 -11.29 4.96 22.29
N GLU A 92 -11.88 4.05 23.07
CA GLU A 92 -12.24 2.69 22.61
C GLU A 92 -13.25 2.71 21.44
N GLN A 93 -14.11 3.73 21.38
CA GLN A 93 -15.00 3.92 20.25
C GLN A 93 -14.22 4.25 18.98
N ALA A 94 -13.23 5.14 19.04
CA ALA A 94 -12.38 5.48 17.91
C ALA A 94 -11.57 4.28 17.42
N LYS A 95 -11.05 3.46 18.36
CA LYS A 95 -10.38 2.20 18.07
C LYS A 95 -11.30 1.21 17.34
N SER A 96 -12.51 1.01 17.87
CA SER A 96 -13.52 0.12 17.27
C SER A 96 -13.91 0.57 15.85
N GLN A 97 -14.10 1.87 15.64
CA GLN A 97 -14.39 2.43 14.31
C GLN A 97 -13.23 2.21 13.33
N TYR A 98 -11.99 2.41 13.78
CA TYR A 98 -10.82 2.17 12.95
C TYR A 98 -10.67 0.70 12.58
N ILE A 99 -10.84 -0.22 13.53
CA ILE A 99 -10.86 -1.67 13.27
C ILE A 99 -11.92 -2.04 12.23
N ASN A 100 -13.12 -1.46 12.34
CA ASN A 100 -14.19 -1.69 11.37
C ASN A 100 -13.79 -1.19 9.97
N LEU A 101 -13.18 -0.02 9.88
CA LEU A 101 -12.64 0.50 8.62
C LEU A 101 -11.61 -0.47 8.00
N LEU A 102 -10.64 -0.97 8.76
CA LEU A 102 -9.65 -1.94 8.27
C LEU A 102 -10.29 -3.22 7.75
N ASN A 103 -11.27 -3.75 8.49
CA ASN A 103 -12.01 -4.94 8.06
C ASN A 103 -12.72 -4.71 6.72
N LYS A 104 -13.33 -3.54 6.52
CA LYS A 104 -14.02 -3.17 5.28
C LYS A 104 -13.03 -3.04 4.11
N GLU A 105 -11.90 -2.35 4.33
CA GLU A 105 -10.84 -2.21 3.33
C GLU A 105 -10.30 -3.58 2.91
N LEU A 106 -9.94 -4.44 3.87
CA LEU A 106 -9.45 -5.80 3.60
C LEU A 106 -10.46 -6.65 2.84
N LYS A 107 -11.75 -6.59 3.20
CA LYS A 107 -12.82 -7.33 2.51
C LYS A 107 -12.89 -6.99 1.02
N VAL A 108 -12.65 -5.73 0.67
CA VAL A 108 -12.67 -5.27 -0.73
C VAL A 108 -11.34 -5.61 -1.41
N ILE A 109 -10.21 -5.27 -0.80
CA ILE A 109 -8.87 -5.53 -1.33
C ILE A 109 -8.68 -7.01 -1.71
N ASN A 110 -9.11 -7.94 -0.84
CA ASN A 110 -8.99 -9.38 -1.08
C ASN A 110 -9.77 -9.87 -2.31
N LYS A 111 -10.70 -9.07 -2.85
CA LYS A 111 -11.46 -9.38 -4.08
C LYS A 111 -10.91 -8.70 -5.32
N MET A 112 -9.93 -7.80 -5.18
CA MET A 112 -9.47 -6.95 -6.28
C MET A 112 -8.33 -7.54 -7.10
N ASP A 113 -7.74 -8.66 -6.67
CA ASP A 113 -6.59 -9.29 -7.31
C ASP A 113 -5.45 -8.30 -7.60
N LEU A 114 -5.09 -7.50 -6.58
CA LEU A 114 -4.08 -6.46 -6.74
C LEU A 114 -2.68 -7.03 -6.99
N GLY A 115 -2.42 -8.28 -6.59
CA GLY A 115 -1.13 -8.94 -6.81
C GLY A 115 -0.84 -9.16 -8.29
N ASN A 116 -1.75 -9.80 -9.02
CA ASN A 116 -1.60 -10.01 -10.46
C ASN A 116 -1.57 -8.68 -11.21
N LYS A 117 -2.45 -7.73 -10.87
CA LYS A 117 -2.47 -6.39 -11.48
C LYS A 117 -1.17 -5.61 -11.26
N ALA A 118 -0.57 -5.76 -10.08
CA ALA A 118 0.73 -5.17 -9.80
C ALA A 118 1.83 -5.82 -10.63
N TYR A 119 1.82 -7.15 -10.74
CA TYR A 119 2.80 -7.86 -11.56
C TYR A 119 2.68 -7.50 -13.05
N GLU A 120 1.46 -7.41 -13.59
CA GLU A 120 1.22 -6.92 -14.95
C GLU A 120 1.75 -5.49 -15.15
N LEU A 121 1.49 -4.59 -14.19
CA LEU A 121 2.00 -3.22 -14.25
C LEU A 121 3.53 -3.17 -14.21
N TYR A 122 4.16 -4.05 -13.41
CA TYR A 122 5.60 -4.21 -13.38
C TYR A 122 6.16 -4.61 -14.77
N GLN A 123 5.51 -5.56 -15.46
CA GLN A 123 5.92 -5.97 -16.81
C GLN A 123 5.73 -4.82 -17.82
N ILE A 124 4.55 -4.18 -17.82
CA ILE A 124 4.21 -3.08 -18.75
C ILE A 124 5.23 -1.94 -18.65
N LYS A 125 5.67 -1.58 -17.44
CA LYS A 125 6.69 -0.54 -17.23
C LYS A 125 7.94 -0.73 -18.10
N TYR A 126 8.32 -1.97 -18.38
CA TYR A 126 9.54 -2.31 -19.11
C TYR A 126 9.29 -2.82 -20.53
N SER A 127 8.12 -3.42 -20.81
CA SER A 127 7.77 -3.86 -22.16
C SER A 127 7.24 -2.72 -23.04
N ASP A 128 6.60 -1.71 -22.44
CA ASP A 128 6.05 -0.54 -23.12
C ASP A 128 6.40 0.74 -22.32
N PRO A 129 7.64 1.23 -22.40
CA PRO A 129 8.10 2.37 -21.61
C PRO A 129 7.44 3.70 -22.03
N ASP A 130 6.86 3.77 -23.23
CA ASP A 130 6.23 4.97 -23.74
C ASP A 130 4.76 5.14 -23.33
N ASP A 131 4.13 4.06 -22.86
CA ASP A 131 2.80 4.11 -22.27
C ASP A 131 2.70 5.14 -21.12
N THR A 132 1.54 5.78 -21.01
CA THR A 132 1.33 6.85 -20.03
C THR A 132 1.35 6.32 -18.60
N VAL A 133 0.90 5.08 -18.37
CA VAL A 133 0.97 4.40 -17.07
C VAL A 133 2.42 4.08 -16.73
N SER A 134 3.20 3.57 -17.69
CA SER A 134 4.63 3.33 -17.54
C SER A 134 5.40 4.58 -17.13
N LYS A 135 5.12 5.72 -17.77
CA LYS A 135 5.75 7.01 -17.42
C LYS A 135 5.42 7.49 -16.00
N ARG A 136 4.27 7.14 -15.43
CA ARG A 136 3.88 7.48 -14.04
C ARG A 136 4.48 6.56 -12.98
N CYS A 137 4.88 5.36 -13.36
CA CYS A 137 5.46 4.39 -12.44
C CYS A 137 6.89 4.78 -12.07
N ILE A 138 7.23 4.61 -10.80
CA ILE A 138 8.61 4.73 -10.35
C ILE A 138 9.49 3.67 -11.04
N ASP A 139 10.81 3.87 -11.04
CA ASP A 139 11.73 2.87 -11.58
C ASP A 139 11.86 1.70 -10.59
N PHE A 140 11.07 0.65 -10.82
CA PHE A 140 11.00 -0.54 -9.98
C PHE A 140 12.36 -1.24 -9.84
N LYS A 141 13.08 -1.48 -10.95
CA LYS A 141 14.44 -2.07 -10.99
C LYS A 141 15.46 -1.22 -10.24
N LYS A 142 15.39 0.10 -10.33
CA LYS A 142 16.23 0.97 -9.48
C LYS A 142 15.90 0.80 -8.01
N MET A 143 14.62 0.68 -7.65
CA MET A 143 14.23 0.42 -6.25
C MET A 143 14.68 -0.97 -5.78
N GLU A 144 14.68 -2.00 -6.63
CA GLU A 144 15.22 -3.32 -6.27
C GLU A 144 16.71 -3.26 -5.91
N LYS A 145 17.51 -2.52 -6.68
CA LYS A 145 18.93 -2.31 -6.38
C LYS A 145 19.12 -1.65 -5.01
N LEU A 146 18.32 -0.63 -4.71
CA LEU A 146 18.37 0.05 -3.40
C LEU A 146 17.89 -0.87 -2.26
N ALA A 147 16.82 -1.65 -2.48
CA ALA A 147 16.31 -2.59 -1.49
C ALA A 147 17.34 -3.68 -1.16
N LYS A 148 18.07 -4.21 -2.15
CA LYS A 148 19.14 -5.18 -1.94
C LYS A 148 20.35 -4.61 -1.20
N GLN A 149 20.56 -3.30 -1.28
CA GLN A 149 21.62 -2.60 -0.53
C GLN A 149 21.17 -2.21 0.88
N TYR A 150 19.87 -2.34 1.19
CA TYR A 150 19.33 -1.97 2.49
C TYR A 150 19.83 -2.94 3.56
N ASN A 151 20.79 -2.51 4.35
CA ASN A 151 21.29 -3.27 5.48
C ASN A 151 20.67 -2.74 6.78
N LYS A 152 19.82 -3.54 7.40
CA LYS A 152 19.05 -3.17 8.60
C LYS A 152 19.94 -2.79 9.80
N SER A 153 21.16 -3.31 9.85
CA SER A 153 22.14 -3.02 10.91
C SER A 153 22.78 -1.62 10.83
N GLN A 154 22.59 -0.87 9.74
CA GLN A 154 23.13 0.50 9.63
C GLN A 154 22.28 1.59 10.33
N PHE A 155 21.15 1.22 10.94
CA PHE A 155 20.20 2.16 11.56
C PHE A 155 19.72 1.71 12.95
N GLN A 156 20.49 0.83 13.61
CA GLN A 156 20.23 0.40 14.99
C GLN A 156 21.09 1.18 16.02
N GLU A 157 21.67 2.32 15.63
CA GLU A 157 22.32 3.29 16.55
C GLU A 157 21.37 4.42 16.95
#